data_AF-A0AAN9GPC8-F1
#
_entry.id   AF-A0AAN9GPC8-F1
#
_cell.length_a   1.000
_cell.length_b   1.000
_cell.length_c   1.000
_cell.angle_alpha   90.00
_cell.angle_beta   90.00
_cell.angle_gamma   90.00
#
_symmetry.space_group_name_H-M   'P 1'
#
loop_
_entity.id
_entity.type
_entity.pdbx_description
1 polymer ?
#
loop_
_entity_poly.entity_id
_entity_poly.type
_entity_poly.pdbx_seq_one_letter_code
_entity_poly.pdbx_strand_id
1 'polypeptide(L)'
;MATSMPSKLDKVKDIEKPDEYLGKIIEAFKPFLLETLRVSHLLCLLHIQEVKDVAPMVHKKENCNDFRGASKLLLDAISSSDEPGKWRMFLDALREVEDTVILSTLLEEKGREDDDWLDNQDNVKLIDWFSQDIEQHLKLEELLPMMVQKKLILEDDKKKLCGLLREGSDRYANAVVLMLMHRHTSDWYKVFLTTLYDADDHHRELAKLIDPGFCQKRIEQQKAASQAVSHDEEARSARPRPAVSTIRASGGVAPEGSTSLVVNMGGRSGAREKDMGDKSVLQTDHSDPQPSDQRAACGCRCCVQVLSEVQSLRSEVAEIKTLLQHVIKSQGPNNGIGANQNLTTTHHRQSGP
;
A
#
# COMPACT_ATOMS: atom_id res chain seq x y z
N MET A 1 7.44 17.29 -34.87
CA MET A 1 8.05 15.98 -34.59
C MET A 1 8.11 15.81 -33.08
N ALA A 2 7.18 15.05 -32.50
CA ALA A 2 7.20 14.76 -31.07
C ALA A 2 8.16 13.60 -30.84
N THR A 3 9.31 13.88 -30.24
CA THR A 3 10.24 12.84 -29.77
C THR A 3 9.59 12.12 -28.60
N SER A 4 9.13 10.89 -28.85
CA SER A 4 8.66 9.97 -27.81
C SER A 4 9.77 9.83 -26.75
N MET A 5 9.47 10.15 -25.49
CA MET A 5 10.43 9.96 -24.41
C MET A 5 10.59 8.45 -24.17
N PRO A 6 11.82 7.93 -24.11
CA PRO A 6 12.06 6.52 -23.85
C PRO A 6 11.44 6.16 -22.50
N SER A 7 10.63 5.10 -22.48
CA SER A 7 9.93 4.67 -21.28
C SER A 7 10.99 4.23 -20.26
N LYS A 8 10.76 4.51 -18.96
CA LYS A 8 11.67 4.04 -17.91
C LYS A 8 11.78 2.50 -17.87
N LEU A 9 10.84 1.79 -18.51
CA LEU A 9 10.84 0.34 -18.65
C LEU A 9 11.90 -0.18 -19.64
N ASP A 10 12.41 0.64 -20.56
CA ASP A 10 13.42 0.22 -21.55
C ASP A 10 14.78 -0.11 -20.90
N LYS A 11 14.98 0.19 -19.61
CA LYS A 11 16.22 -0.09 -18.87
C LYS A 11 16.20 -1.42 -18.11
N VAL A 12 15.08 -2.12 -18.08
CA VAL A 12 15.05 -3.49 -17.53
C VAL A 12 15.70 -4.40 -18.59
N LYS A 13 17.04 -4.44 -18.61
CA LYS A 13 17.84 -5.34 -19.45
C LYS A 13 17.19 -6.72 -19.48
N ASP A 14 16.82 -7.20 -20.66
CA ASP A 14 16.26 -8.54 -20.89
C ASP A 14 17.03 -9.56 -20.05
N ILE A 15 16.41 -9.96 -18.95
CA ILE A 15 16.99 -10.98 -18.09
C ILE A 15 16.58 -12.30 -18.74
N GLU A 16 17.49 -12.89 -19.49
CA GLU A 16 17.40 -14.27 -19.99
C GLU A 16 17.54 -15.27 -18.83
N LYS A 17 16.67 -15.16 -17.82
CA LYS A 17 16.50 -16.19 -16.79
C LYS A 17 15.77 -17.40 -17.42
N PRO A 18 16.17 -18.65 -17.13
CA PRO A 18 15.43 -19.84 -17.54
C PRO A 18 14.01 -19.84 -16.99
N ASP A 19 13.05 -20.39 -17.74
CA ASP A 19 11.63 -20.40 -17.35
C ASP A 19 11.38 -21.16 -16.04
N GLU A 20 12.15 -22.22 -15.76
CA GLU A 20 12.09 -22.96 -14.49
C GLU A 20 12.42 -22.07 -13.28
N TYR A 21 13.40 -21.17 -13.43
CA TYR A 21 13.77 -20.24 -12.37
C TYR A 21 12.67 -19.18 -12.17
N LEU A 22 12.06 -18.69 -13.25
CA LEU A 22 10.92 -17.78 -13.17
C LEU A 22 9.75 -18.45 -12.43
N GLY A 23 9.46 -19.72 -12.71
CA GLY A 23 8.43 -20.47 -12.00
C GLY A 23 8.68 -20.56 -10.49
N LYS A 24 9.93 -20.74 -10.05
CA LYS A 24 10.29 -20.75 -8.62
C LYS A 24 10.05 -19.39 -7.96
N ILE A 25 10.38 -18.29 -8.65
CA ILE A 25 10.07 -16.93 -8.15
C ILE A 25 8.56 -16.76 -8.03
N ILE A 26 7.80 -17.07 -9.08
CA ILE A 26 6.35 -16.88 -9.06
C ILE A 26 5.69 -17.71 -7.96
N GLU A 27 6.16 -18.94 -7.72
CA GLU A 27 5.62 -19.76 -6.64
C GLU A 27 5.99 -19.22 -5.25
N ALA A 28 7.21 -18.71 -5.06
CA ALA A 28 7.60 -18.05 -3.82
C ALA A 28 6.76 -16.78 -3.54
N PHE A 29 6.42 -16.03 -4.60
CA PHE A 29 5.58 -14.83 -4.52
C PHE A 29 4.08 -15.11 -4.70
N LYS A 30 3.67 -16.38 -4.78
CA LYS A 30 2.27 -16.73 -5.00
C LYS A 30 1.32 -16.09 -3.98
N PRO A 31 1.58 -16.12 -2.66
CA PRO A 31 0.71 -15.43 -1.69
C PRO A 31 0.54 -13.94 -2.00
N PHE A 32 1.61 -13.24 -2.35
CA PHE A 32 1.58 -11.82 -2.74
C PHE A 32 0.74 -11.60 -4.00
N LEU A 33 0.93 -12.43 -5.02
CA LEU A 33 0.18 -12.32 -6.28
C LEU A 33 -1.31 -12.61 -6.08
N LEU A 34 -1.66 -13.53 -5.18
CA LEU A 34 -3.06 -13.83 -4.88
C LEU A 34 -3.81 -12.60 -4.33
N GLU A 35 -3.15 -11.75 -3.55
CA GLU A 35 -3.80 -10.57 -2.93
C GLU A 35 -3.77 -9.33 -3.83
N THR A 36 -2.74 -9.19 -4.67
CA THR A 36 -2.46 -7.94 -5.40
C THR A 36 -2.87 -7.97 -6.87
N LEU A 37 -2.86 -9.14 -7.50
CA LEU A 37 -3.06 -9.27 -8.94
C LEU A 37 -4.52 -8.99 -9.35
N ARG A 38 -4.70 -8.18 -10.40
CA ARG A 38 -5.97 -8.00 -11.12
C ARG A 38 -5.86 -8.71 -12.47
N VAL A 39 -6.68 -9.72 -12.69
CA VAL A 39 -6.41 -10.74 -13.71
C VAL A 39 -7.16 -10.54 -15.01
N SER A 40 -8.32 -9.86 -15.02
CA SER A 40 -9.10 -9.62 -16.25
C SER A 40 -8.28 -9.04 -17.41
N HIS A 41 -7.37 -8.10 -17.13
CA HIS A 41 -6.58 -7.45 -18.17
C HIS A 41 -5.45 -8.33 -18.71
N LEU A 42 -5.04 -9.36 -17.97
CA LEU A 42 -3.99 -10.29 -18.38
C LEU A 42 -4.52 -11.38 -19.31
N LEU A 43 -5.79 -11.76 -19.16
CA LEU A 43 -6.40 -12.87 -19.90
C LEU A 43 -6.33 -12.70 -21.43
N CYS A 44 -6.42 -11.46 -21.94
CA CYS A 44 -6.33 -11.21 -23.39
C CYS A 44 -4.91 -11.29 -23.95
N LEU A 45 -3.89 -11.20 -23.09
CA LEU A 45 -2.48 -11.22 -23.44
C LEU A 45 -1.86 -12.61 -23.28
N LEU A 46 -2.45 -13.44 -22.41
CA LEU A 46 -2.01 -14.80 -22.15
C LEU A 46 -2.58 -15.76 -23.20
N HIS A 47 -1.73 -16.18 -24.13
CA HIS A 47 -2.12 -17.11 -25.18
C HIS A 47 -2.09 -18.59 -24.77
N ILE A 48 -2.06 -18.88 -23.47
CA ILE A 48 -2.02 -20.23 -22.88
C ILE A 48 -3.40 -20.89 -22.95
N GLN A 49 -3.48 -22.13 -23.43
CA GLN A 49 -4.76 -22.82 -23.61
C GLN A 49 -5.54 -23.01 -22.29
N GLU A 50 -4.88 -23.47 -21.23
CA GLU A 50 -5.49 -23.68 -19.91
C GLU A 50 -6.03 -22.36 -19.33
N VAL A 51 -5.36 -21.23 -19.61
CA VAL A 51 -5.82 -19.89 -19.20
C VAL A 51 -7.11 -19.51 -19.94
N LYS A 52 -7.20 -19.79 -21.25
CA LYS A 52 -8.41 -19.54 -22.05
C LYS A 52 -9.59 -20.37 -21.54
N ASP A 53 -9.35 -21.60 -21.13
CA ASP A 53 -10.38 -22.50 -20.62
C ASP A 53 -10.97 -22.00 -19.28
N VAL A 54 -10.14 -21.43 -18.41
CA VAL A 54 -10.59 -20.88 -17.11
C VAL A 54 -11.03 -19.41 -17.18
N ALA A 55 -10.77 -18.69 -18.28
CA ALA A 55 -11.07 -17.26 -18.41
C ALA A 55 -12.52 -16.87 -18.05
N PRO A 56 -13.58 -17.61 -18.47
CA PRO A 56 -14.95 -17.29 -18.06
C PRO A 56 -15.17 -17.37 -16.54
N MET A 57 -14.52 -18.33 -15.88
CA MET A 57 -14.59 -18.49 -14.42
C MET A 57 -13.83 -17.40 -13.69
N VAL A 58 -12.67 -17.00 -14.22
CA VAL A 58 -11.87 -15.87 -13.71
C VAL A 58 -12.69 -14.58 -13.76
N HIS A 59 -13.29 -14.24 -14.90
CA HIS A 59 -14.17 -13.06 -15.01
C HIS A 59 -15.37 -13.13 -14.06
N LYS A 60 -16.02 -14.30 -13.94
CA LYS A 60 -17.12 -14.51 -13.00
C LYS A 60 -16.68 -14.23 -11.56
N LYS A 61 -15.49 -14.67 -11.16
CA LYS A 61 -14.93 -14.45 -9.82
C LYS A 61 -14.66 -12.97 -9.56
N GLU A 62 -14.04 -12.26 -10.49
CA GLU A 62 -13.81 -10.81 -10.34
C GLU A 62 -15.12 -10.02 -10.32
N ASN A 63 -16.11 -10.39 -11.13
CA ASN A 63 -17.44 -9.77 -11.10
C ASN A 63 -18.18 -9.98 -9.77
N CYS A 64 -17.82 -11.03 -9.01
CA CYS A 64 -18.30 -11.27 -7.66
C CYS A 64 -17.41 -10.66 -6.57
N ASN A 65 -16.43 -9.80 -6.93
CA ASN A 65 -15.41 -9.24 -6.04
C ASN A 65 -14.52 -10.28 -5.33
N ASP A 66 -14.43 -11.52 -5.86
CA ASP A 66 -13.52 -12.56 -5.36
C ASP A 66 -12.20 -12.51 -6.17
N PHE A 67 -11.46 -11.42 -5.99
CA PHE A 67 -10.20 -11.18 -6.70
C PHE A 67 -9.14 -12.24 -6.39
N ARG A 68 -9.04 -12.65 -5.12
CA ARG A 68 -8.12 -13.70 -4.68
C ARG A 68 -8.40 -15.04 -5.35
N GLY A 69 -9.68 -15.43 -5.41
CA GLY A 69 -10.11 -16.62 -6.12
C GLY A 69 -9.84 -16.56 -7.62
N ALA A 70 -10.01 -15.38 -8.24
CA ALA A 70 -9.70 -15.15 -9.65
C ALA A 70 -8.19 -15.29 -9.93
N SER A 71 -7.35 -14.64 -9.12
CA SER A 71 -5.89 -14.74 -9.20
C SER A 71 -5.40 -16.17 -9.00
N LYS A 72 -5.99 -16.89 -8.05
CA LYS A 72 -5.68 -18.31 -7.83
C LYS A 72 -5.98 -19.16 -9.07
N LEU A 73 -7.15 -18.99 -9.67
CA LEU A 73 -7.53 -19.74 -10.88
C LEU A 73 -6.56 -19.48 -12.03
N LEU A 74 -6.17 -18.22 -12.24
CA LEU A 74 -5.20 -17.87 -13.28
C LEU A 74 -3.84 -18.52 -13.03
N LEU A 75 -3.28 -18.34 -11.83
CA LEU A 75 -1.94 -18.84 -11.50
C LEU A 75 -1.89 -20.38 -11.53
N ASP A 76 -2.94 -21.06 -11.05
CA ASP A 76 -3.02 -22.52 -11.10
C ASP A 76 -3.13 -23.02 -12.55
N ALA A 77 -3.83 -22.31 -13.44
CA ALA A 77 -3.90 -22.65 -14.87
C ALA A 77 -2.54 -22.49 -15.57
N ILE A 78 -1.83 -21.38 -15.34
CA ILE A 78 -0.46 -21.19 -15.86
C ILE A 78 0.48 -22.28 -15.30
N SER A 79 0.40 -22.57 -14.01
CA SER A 79 1.22 -23.60 -13.36
C SER A 79 1.00 -24.98 -13.97
N SER A 80 -0.25 -25.32 -14.29
CA SER A 80 -0.64 -26.63 -14.82
C SER A 80 -0.39 -26.81 -16.31
N SER A 81 -0.16 -25.71 -17.05
CA SER A 81 0.11 -25.76 -18.49
C SER A 81 1.49 -26.36 -18.81
N ASP A 82 1.58 -27.15 -19.87
CA ASP A 82 2.85 -27.65 -20.40
C ASP A 82 3.49 -26.71 -21.44
N GLU A 83 2.91 -25.52 -21.65
CA GLU A 83 3.42 -24.56 -22.65
C GLU A 83 4.82 -24.02 -22.29
N PRO A 84 5.78 -24.05 -23.24
CA PRO A 84 7.13 -23.55 -23.00
C PRO A 84 7.13 -22.02 -22.90
N GLY A 85 7.77 -21.48 -21.85
CA GLY A 85 7.88 -20.03 -21.66
C GLY A 85 6.65 -19.39 -21.03
N LYS A 86 5.75 -20.18 -20.45
CA LYS A 86 4.51 -19.72 -19.80
C LYS A 86 4.75 -18.64 -18.73
N TRP A 87 5.84 -18.73 -17.96
CA TRP A 87 6.15 -17.73 -16.94
C TRP A 87 6.71 -16.45 -17.55
N ARG A 88 7.50 -16.56 -18.62
CA ARG A 88 7.90 -15.39 -19.40
C ARG A 88 6.70 -14.68 -20.02
N MET A 89 5.77 -15.42 -20.63
CA MET A 89 4.52 -14.84 -21.15
C MET A 89 3.71 -14.15 -20.06
N PHE A 90 3.66 -14.71 -18.84
CA PHE A 90 3.02 -14.07 -17.70
C PHE A 90 3.67 -12.74 -17.31
N LEU A 91 4.99 -12.69 -17.24
CA LEU A 91 5.74 -11.46 -16.94
C LEU A 91 5.64 -10.42 -18.05
N ASP A 92 5.60 -10.86 -19.31
CA ASP A 92 5.41 -9.97 -20.46
C ASP A 92 3.99 -9.39 -20.47
N ALA A 93 2.97 -10.20 -20.14
CA ALA A 93 1.60 -9.71 -19.95
C ALA A 93 1.51 -8.67 -18.83
N LEU A 94 2.18 -8.91 -17.69
CA LEU A 94 2.29 -7.93 -16.60
C LEU A 94 2.95 -6.62 -17.06
N ARG A 95 3.98 -6.73 -17.91
CA ARG A 95 4.69 -5.58 -18.51
C ARG A 95 3.78 -4.75 -19.41
N GLU A 96 2.99 -5.42 -20.24
CA GLU A 96 2.08 -4.78 -21.18
C GLU A 96 0.93 -4.06 -20.47
N VAL A 97 0.43 -4.58 -19.34
CA VAL A 97 -0.60 -3.88 -18.53
C VAL A 97 -0.02 -2.79 -17.61
N GLU A 98 1.28 -2.51 -17.72
CA GLU A 98 2.00 -1.52 -16.91
C GLU A 98 1.88 -1.74 -15.39
N ASP A 99 1.77 -2.99 -14.92
CA ASP A 99 1.77 -3.30 -13.49
C ASP A 99 3.20 -3.24 -12.93
N THR A 100 3.72 -2.01 -12.89
CA THR A 100 5.10 -1.72 -12.51
C THR A 100 5.41 -2.10 -11.07
N VAL A 101 4.40 -2.21 -10.20
CA VAL A 101 4.60 -2.60 -8.80
C VAL A 101 4.86 -4.10 -8.72
N ILE A 102 4.02 -4.92 -9.35
CA ILE A 102 4.22 -6.38 -9.36
C ILE A 102 5.50 -6.72 -10.12
N LEU A 103 5.76 -6.09 -11.27
CA LEU A 103 6.98 -6.33 -12.03
C LEU A 103 8.24 -5.94 -11.27
N SER A 104 8.27 -4.78 -10.61
CA SER A 104 9.45 -4.41 -9.82
C SER A 104 9.67 -5.40 -8.67
N THR A 105 8.59 -5.90 -8.06
CA THR A 105 8.63 -7.01 -7.08
C THR A 105 9.37 -8.22 -7.62
N LEU A 106 8.95 -8.69 -8.79
CA LEU A 106 9.35 -9.98 -9.35
C LEU A 106 10.69 -9.90 -10.10
N LEU A 107 11.03 -8.77 -10.71
CA LEU A 107 12.15 -8.62 -11.65
C LEU A 107 13.34 -7.83 -11.10
N GLU A 108 13.16 -6.92 -10.13
CA GLU A 108 14.28 -6.16 -9.54
C GLU A 108 15.15 -7.00 -8.59
N GLU A 109 14.92 -8.31 -8.54
CA GLU A 109 15.72 -9.32 -7.84
C GLU A 109 17.17 -9.47 -8.35
N LYS A 110 17.65 -8.56 -9.21
CA LYS A 110 18.96 -8.61 -9.89
C LYS A 110 20.19 -8.38 -8.97
N GLY A 111 20.03 -8.46 -7.65
CA GLY A 111 21.09 -8.18 -6.68
C GLY A 111 21.22 -9.20 -5.55
N ARG A 112 20.60 -10.38 -5.64
CA ARG A 112 20.54 -11.33 -4.52
C ARG A 112 21.09 -12.69 -4.91
N GLU A 113 22.41 -12.76 -4.96
CA GLU A 113 23.15 -14.02 -5.06
C GLU A 113 23.52 -14.59 -3.68
N ASP A 114 23.18 -13.89 -2.59
CA ASP A 114 23.44 -14.37 -1.22
C ASP A 114 22.31 -15.28 -0.72
N ASP A 115 22.70 -16.49 -0.28
CA ASP A 115 21.85 -17.56 0.30
C ASP A 115 21.03 -17.11 1.55
N ASP A 116 21.29 -15.91 2.07
CA ASP A 116 20.65 -15.33 3.26
C ASP A 116 19.14 -15.05 3.09
N TRP A 117 18.56 -15.21 1.89
CA TRP A 117 17.11 -15.05 1.71
C TRP A 117 16.30 -16.17 2.35
N LEU A 118 16.81 -17.40 2.36
CA LEU A 118 16.13 -18.53 3.02
C LEU A 118 16.04 -18.31 4.54
N ASP A 119 17.11 -17.78 5.14
CA ASP A 119 17.12 -17.38 6.55
C ASP A 119 16.18 -16.20 6.84
N ASN A 120 15.85 -15.41 5.81
CA ASN A 120 14.89 -14.32 5.91
C ASN A 120 13.42 -14.76 5.79
N GLN A 121 13.12 -16.00 5.38
CA GLN A 121 11.74 -16.47 5.32
C GLN A 121 11.08 -16.49 6.70
N ASP A 122 11.84 -16.81 7.75
CA ASP A 122 11.30 -16.83 9.10
C ASP A 122 10.97 -15.40 9.59
N ASN A 123 11.76 -14.40 9.20
CA ASN A 123 11.45 -13.00 9.45
C ASN A 123 10.23 -12.53 8.66
N VAL A 124 10.05 -12.99 7.42
CA VAL A 124 8.85 -12.70 6.62
C VAL A 124 7.62 -13.30 7.29
N LYS A 125 7.66 -14.57 7.69
CA LYS A 125 6.56 -15.23 8.43
C LYS A 125 6.25 -14.52 9.75
N LEU A 126 7.29 -14.07 10.45
CA LEU A 126 7.13 -13.33 11.69
C LEU A 126 6.40 -12.00 11.45
N ILE A 127 6.80 -11.23 10.44
CA ILE A 127 6.07 -10.01 10.05
C ILE A 127 4.64 -10.34 9.59
N ASP A 128 4.44 -11.45 8.89
CA ASP A 128 3.12 -11.90 8.45
C ASP A 128 2.19 -12.20 9.64
N TRP A 129 2.69 -12.80 10.72
CA TRP A 129 1.92 -13.01 11.96
C TRP A 129 1.46 -11.72 12.62
N PHE A 130 2.22 -10.63 12.47
CA PHE A 130 1.87 -9.31 13.01
C PHE A 130 1.33 -8.35 11.94
N SER A 131 1.07 -8.83 10.72
CA SER A 131 0.67 -7.99 9.59
C SER A 131 -0.57 -7.16 9.92
N GLN A 132 -1.56 -7.77 10.57
CA GLN A 132 -2.79 -7.09 10.98
C GLN A 132 -2.54 -5.96 12.00
N ASP A 133 -1.70 -6.19 13.01
CA ASP A 133 -1.34 -5.16 13.99
C ASP A 133 -0.54 -4.04 13.35
N ILE A 134 0.41 -4.38 12.47
CA ILE A 134 1.21 -3.41 11.72
C ILE A 134 0.30 -2.57 10.82
N GLU A 135 -0.58 -3.20 10.05
CA GLU A 135 -1.53 -2.52 9.16
C GLU A 135 -2.41 -1.52 9.90
N GLN A 136 -2.82 -1.82 11.13
CA GLN A 136 -3.71 -0.98 11.93
C GLN A 136 -3.00 0.14 12.68
N HIS A 137 -1.78 -0.12 13.15
CA HIS A 137 -1.10 0.78 14.09
C HIS A 137 0.09 1.53 13.49
N LEU A 138 0.60 1.12 12.34
CA LEU A 138 1.71 1.79 11.66
C LEU A 138 1.27 3.14 11.10
N LYS A 139 1.91 4.22 11.53
CA LYS A 139 1.75 5.54 10.91
C LYS A 139 2.82 5.73 9.84
N LEU A 140 2.57 5.13 8.68
CA LEU A 140 3.55 5.06 7.62
C LEU A 140 4.07 6.44 7.16
N GLU A 141 3.22 7.47 7.13
CA GLU A 141 3.63 8.83 6.74
C GLU A 141 4.81 9.36 7.57
N GLU A 142 4.83 9.08 8.88
CA GLU A 142 5.88 9.51 9.81
C GLU A 142 7.20 8.72 9.59
N LEU A 143 7.10 7.47 9.15
CA LEU A 143 8.25 6.57 8.98
C LEU A 143 8.88 6.63 7.58
N LEU A 144 8.10 6.95 6.54
CA LEU A 144 8.57 6.93 5.14
C LEU A 144 9.91 7.66 4.92
N PRO A 145 10.17 8.86 5.48
CA PRO A 145 11.46 9.53 5.33
C PRO A 145 12.63 8.69 5.87
N MET A 146 12.46 8.08 7.05
CA MET A 146 13.49 7.24 7.67
C MET A 146 13.68 5.93 6.92
N MET A 147 12.60 5.33 6.42
CA MET A 147 12.66 4.09 5.65
C MET A 147 13.43 4.28 4.34
N VAL A 148 13.22 5.42 3.65
CA VAL A 148 14.03 5.78 2.47
C VAL A 148 15.48 6.08 2.84
N GLN A 149 15.71 6.85 3.91
CA GLN A 149 17.06 7.18 4.38
C GLN A 149 17.87 5.92 4.70
N LYS A 150 17.22 4.93 5.32
CA LYS A 150 17.82 3.63 5.67
C LYS A 150 17.77 2.61 4.51
N LYS A 151 17.34 3.03 3.31
CA LYS A 151 17.26 2.21 2.09
C LYS A 151 16.38 0.96 2.23
N LEU A 152 15.39 1.03 3.11
CA LEU A 152 14.40 -0.03 3.29
C LEU A 152 13.38 -0.03 2.15
N ILE A 153 13.09 1.15 1.60
CA ILE A 153 12.29 1.37 0.39
C ILE A 153 12.98 2.40 -0.52
N LEU A 154 12.62 2.43 -1.80
CA LEU A 154 13.15 3.41 -2.76
C LEU A 154 12.34 4.71 -2.78
N GLU A 155 12.92 5.78 -3.34
CA GLU A 155 12.20 7.06 -3.52
C GLU A 155 10.97 6.94 -4.44
N ASP A 156 11.03 6.05 -5.43
CA ASP A 156 9.88 5.81 -6.31
C ASP A 156 8.77 5.03 -5.60
N ASP A 157 9.12 4.11 -4.70
CA ASP A 157 8.16 3.42 -3.82
C ASP A 157 7.47 4.42 -2.88
N LYS A 158 8.25 5.32 -2.27
CA LYS A 158 7.72 6.39 -1.42
C LYS A 158 6.69 7.24 -2.15
N LYS A 159 6.92 7.63 -3.41
CA LYS A 159 5.92 8.39 -4.20
C LYS A 159 4.62 7.63 -4.36
N LYS A 160 4.68 6.32 -4.63
CA LYS A 160 3.50 5.45 -4.77
C LYS A 160 2.74 5.36 -3.44
N LEU A 161 3.45 5.10 -2.34
CA LEU A 161 2.88 5.02 -1.00
C LEU A 161 2.24 6.36 -0.56
N CYS A 162 2.89 7.49 -0.83
CA CYS A 162 2.29 8.81 -0.61
C CYS A 162 1.03 9.06 -1.47
N GLY A 163 0.91 8.42 -2.64
CA GLY A 163 -0.33 8.38 -3.41
C GLY A 163 -1.47 7.72 -2.61
N LEU A 164 -1.22 6.49 -2.16
CA LEU A 164 -2.20 5.69 -1.39
C LEU A 164 -2.62 6.36 -0.07
N LEU A 165 -1.66 6.98 0.63
CA LEU A 165 -1.94 7.72 1.88
C LEU A 165 -2.83 8.94 1.64
N ARG A 166 -2.61 9.70 0.56
CA ARG A 166 -3.45 10.86 0.20
C ARG A 166 -4.88 10.46 -0.18
N GLU A 167 -5.08 9.23 -0.65
CA GLU A 167 -6.39 8.66 -0.94
C GLU A 167 -7.11 8.15 0.33
N GLY A 168 -6.50 8.29 1.51
CA GLY A 168 -7.05 7.82 2.80
C GLY A 168 -7.00 6.32 2.97
N SER A 169 -6.16 5.62 2.19
CA SER A 169 -6.05 4.17 2.19
C SER A 169 -4.88 3.68 3.07
N ASP A 170 -4.80 4.17 4.31
CA ASP A 170 -3.65 3.94 5.22
C ASP A 170 -3.34 2.46 5.40
N ARG A 171 -4.38 1.66 5.69
CA ARG A 171 -4.25 0.21 5.88
C ARG A 171 -3.65 -0.47 4.65
N TYR A 172 -4.11 -0.08 3.45
CA TYR A 172 -3.61 -0.65 2.20
C TYR A 172 -2.18 -0.18 1.92
N ALA A 173 -1.85 1.09 2.19
CA ALA A 173 -0.48 1.59 2.08
C ALA A 173 0.47 0.83 3.03
N ASN A 174 0.02 0.51 4.25
CA ASN A 174 0.75 -0.29 5.22
C ASN A 174 0.95 -1.74 4.72
N ALA A 175 -0.06 -2.38 4.14
CA ALA A 175 0.12 -3.68 3.51
C ALA A 175 1.16 -3.62 2.37
N VAL A 176 1.08 -2.58 1.51
CA VAL A 176 2.01 -2.38 0.41
C VAL A 176 3.44 -2.15 0.88
N VAL A 177 3.67 -1.38 1.95
CA VAL A 177 5.03 -1.18 2.45
C VAL A 177 5.62 -2.49 2.98
N LEU A 178 4.84 -3.32 3.68
CA LEU A 178 5.30 -4.64 4.16
C LEU A 178 5.82 -5.51 3.01
N MET A 179 5.12 -5.49 1.88
CA MET A 179 5.50 -6.21 0.66
C MET A 179 6.71 -5.61 -0.07
N LEU A 180 7.08 -4.36 0.23
CA LEU A 180 8.20 -3.65 -0.41
C LEU A 180 9.49 -3.72 0.40
N MET A 181 9.42 -3.72 1.73
CA MET A 181 10.60 -3.57 2.59
C MET A 181 11.63 -4.69 2.44
N HIS A 182 11.16 -5.92 2.27
CA HIS A 182 12.04 -7.06 2.08
C HIS A 182 12.68 -7.10 0.68
N ARG A 183 12.47 -6.08 -0.18
CA ARG A 183 12.97 -6.06 -1.55
C ARG A 183 14.40 -5.56 -1.71
N HIS A 184 14.82 -4.64 -0.84
CA HIS A 184 15.94 -3.75 -1.15
C HIS A 184 17.19 -3.98 -0.31
N THR A 185 17.08 -4.67 0.83
CA THR A 185 18.21 -4.95 1.72
C THR A 185 18.05 -6.32 2.39
N SER A 186 19.15 -7.07 2.53
CA SER A 186 19.16 -8.37 3.21
C SER A 186 18.85 -8.23 4.71
N ASP A 187 19.29 -7.15 5.33
CA ASP A 187 19.02 -6.82 6.75
C ASP A 187 17.67 -6.10 6.97
N TRP A 188 16.73 -6.19 6.02
CA TRP A 188 15.48 -5.40 6.05
C TRP A 188 14.72 -5.51 7.36
N TYR A 189 14.66 -6.70 7.94
CA TYR A 189 13.94 -6.95 9.18
C TYR A 189 14.54 -6.16 10.34
N LYS A 190 15.86 -6.25 10.50
CA LYS A 190 16.61 -5.50 11.50
C LYS A 190 16.48 -4.00 11.26
N VAL A 191 16.61 -3.55 10.01
CA VAL A 191 16.46 -2.13 9.64
C VAL A 191 15.05 -1.63 9.92
N PHE A 192 14.02 -2.42 9.63
CA PHE A 192 12.63 -2.10 9.89
C PHE A 192 12.37 -1.94 11.39
N LEU A 193 12.69 -2.94 12.21
CA LEU A 193 12.54 -2.85 13.66
C LEU A 193 13.35 -1.70 14.26
N THR A 194 14.55 -1.46 13.72
CA THR A 194 15.37 -0.33 14.12
C THR A 194 14.66 0.99 13.83
N THR A 195 14.02 1.10 12.67
CA THR A 195 13.26 2.28 12.25
C THR A 195 12.04 2.51 13.12
N LEU A 196 11.26 1.47 13.43
CA LEU A 196 10.13 1.55 14.34
C LEU A 196 10.56 2.03 15.74
N TYR A 197 11.62 1.43 16.28
CA TYR A 197 12.09 1.72 17.63
C TYR A 197 12.64 3.15 17.80
N ASP A 198 13.27 3.68 16.74
CA ASP A 198 13.89 5.02 16.73
C ASP A 198 12.91 6.16 16.47
N ALA A 199 11.73 5.87 15.93
CA ALA A 199 10.79 6.89 15.48
C ALA A 199 10.15 7.66 16.64
N ASP A 200 9.32 6.98 17.44
CA ASP A 200 8.61 7.52 18.59
C ASP A 200 8.18 6.39 19.53
N ASP A 201 7.51 6.75 20.63
CA ASP A 201 7.05 5.79 21.64
C ASP A 201 5.96 4.84 21.11
N HIS A 202 5.08 5.30 20.22
CA HIS A 202 4.01 4.49 19.65
C HIS A 202 4.55 3.39 18.73
N HIS A 203 5.43 3.75 17.80
CA HIS A 203 6.11 2.80 16.93
C HIS A 203 7.08 1.89 17.69
N ARG A 204 7.64 2.36 18.79
CA ARG A 204 8.48 1.54 19.67
C ARG A 204 7.68 0.44 20.35
N GLU A 205 6.44 0.69 20.80
CA GLU A 205 5.58 -0.37 21.33
C GLU A 205 5.23 -1.39 20.25
N LEU A 206 5.00 -0.95 19.01
CA LEU A 206 4.80 -1.88 17.88
C LEU A 206 6.06 -2.74 17.64
N ALA A 207 7.26 -2.17 17.70
CA ALA A 207 8.50 -2.94 17.59
C ALA A 207 8.65 -3.99 18.70
N LYS A 208 8.27 -3.65 19.95
CA LYS A 208 8.28 -4.58 21.09
C LYS A 208 7.25 -5.70 20.95
N LEU A 209 6.10 -5.41 20.35
CA LEU A 209 5.07 -6.40 20.06
C LEU A 209 5.58 -7.45 19.07
N ILE A 210 6.25 -6.99 18.01
CA ILE A 210 6.78 -7.86 16.94
C ILE A 210 7.97 -8.69 17.45
N ASP A 211 8.97 -8.05 18.06
CA ASP A 211 10.17 -8.71 18.57
C ASP A 211 10.66 -8.06 19.87
N PRO A 212 10.21 -8.57 21.04
CA PRO A 212 10.65 -8.06 22.32
C PRO A 212 12.12 -8.36 22.58
N GLY A 213 12.65 -9.46 22.02
CA GLY A 213 14.05 -9.87 22.17
C GLY A 213 15.01 -8.90 21.47
N PHE A 214 14.65 -8.46 20.27
CA PHE A 214 15.37 -7.39 19.56
C PHE A 214 15.41 -6.09 20.37
N CYS A 215 14.25 -5.65 20.87
CA CYS A 215 14.14 -4.41 21.64
C CYS A 215 14.96 -4.46 22.94
N GLN A 216 14.92 -5.59 23.66
CA GLN A 216 15.69 -5.80 24.88
C GLN A 216 17.21 -5.71 24.62
N LYS A 217 17.71 -6.39 23.59
CA LYS A 217 19.13 -6.32 23.18
C LYS A 217 19.55 -4.88 22.87
N ARG A 218 18.67 -4.11 22.23
CA ARG A 218 18.93 -2.72 21.89
C ARG A 218 19.02 -1.81 23.11
N ILE A 219 18.14 -2.02 24.09
CA ILE A 219 18.19 -1.32 25.38
C ILE A 219 19.51 -1.60 26.10
N GLU A 220 19.95 -2.86 26.12
CA GLU A 220 21.23 -3.27 26.72
C GLU A 220 22.43 -2.64 26.02
N GLN A 221 22.43 -2.60 24.68
CA GLN A 221 23.46 -1.92 23.90
C GLN A 221 23.53 -0.41 24.19
N GLN A 222 22.37 0.26 24.30
CA GLN A 222 22.33 1.68 24.65
C GLN A 222 22.87 1.91 26.07
N LYS A 223 22.50 1.07 27.03
CA LYS A 223 23.03 1.15 28.41
C LYS A 223 24.54 0.93 28.45
N ALA A 224 25.05 -0.08 27.74
CA ALA A 224 26.49 -0.36 27.66
C ALA A 224 27.25 0.81 27.02
N ALA A 225 26.70 1.42 25.96
CA ALA A 225 27.30 2.60 25.32
C ALA A 225 27.34 3.82 26.26
N SER A 226 26.27 4.08 27.02
CA SER A 226 26.26 5.17 28.00
C SER A 226 27.26 4.96 29.13
N GLN A 227 27.41 3.71 29.61
CA GLN A 227 28.40 3.37 30.65
C GLN A 227 29.85 3.53 30.15
N ALA A 228 30.12 3.17 28.89
CA ALA A 228 31.44 3.34 28.29
C ALA A 228 31.85 4.82 28.20
N VAL A 229 30.92 5.71 27.82
CA VAL A 229 31.18 7.15 27.73
C VAL A 229 31.49 7.75 29.12
N SER A 230 30.76 7.34 30.16
CA SER A 230 31.03 7.83 31.53
C SER A 230 32.42 7.41 32.05
N HIS A 231 32.89 6.21 31.72
CA HIS A 231 34.23 5.76 32.11
C HIS A 231 35.36 6.51 31.39
N ASP A 232 35.17 6.85 30.11
CA ASP A 232 36.14 7.64 29.35
C ASP A 232 36.25 9.08 29.85
N GLU A 233 35.14 9.68 30.29
CA GLU A 233 35.13 11.03 30.85
C GLU A 233 35.82 11.09 32.23
N GLU A 234 35.62 10.07 33.06
CA GLU A 234 36.31 9.91 34.35
C GLU A 234 37.82 9.66 34.15
N ALA A 235 38.20 8.83 33.18
CA ALA A 235 39.60 8.59 32.82
C ALA A 235 40.31 9.83 32.23
N ARG A 236 39.58 10.70 31.51
CA ARG A 236 40.10 11.99 31.01
C ARG A 236 40.22 13.03 32.12
N SER A 237 39.30 13.04 33.09
CA SER A 237 39.37 13.90 34.27
C SER A 237 40.56 13.54 35.17
N ALA A 238 40.90 12.25 35.25
CA ALA A 238 42.04 11.76 36.02
C ALA A 238 43.42 11.92 35.34
N ARG A 239 43.49 12.38 34.07
CA ARG A 239 44.79 12.64 33.43
C ARG A 239 45.44 13.87 34.06
N PRO A 240 46.66 13.76 34.62
CA PRO A 240 47.39 14.91 35.12
C PRO A 240 47.56 15.90 33.97
N ARG A 241 47.13 17.16 34.21
CA ARG A 241 47.29 18.25 33.24
C ARG A 241 48.77 18.26 32.81
N PRO A 242 49.08 18.14 31.52
CA PRO A 242 50.46 18.24 31.07
C PRO A 242 51.01 19.56 31.59
N ALA A 243 52.14 19.49 32.30
CA ALA A 243 52.81 20.67 32.83
C ALA A 243 52.94 21.68 31.69
N VAL A 244 52.38 22.88 31.92
CA VAL A 244 52.43 24.00 30.97
C VAL A 244 53.89 24.27 30.68
N SER A 245 54.40 23.71 29.58
CA SER A 245 55.70 24.05 29.06
C SER A 245 55.53 25.44 28.47
N THR A 246 56.05 26.44 29.18
CA THR A 246 56.13 27.83 28.74
C THR A 246 56.82 27.87 27.38
N ILE A 247 56.05 27.86 26.29
CA ILE A 247 56.58 28.07 24.94
C ILE A 247 56.96 29.54 24.85
N ARG A 248 58.26 29.79 24.92
CA ARG A 248 58.87 31.10 24.72
C ARG A 248 58.64 31.53 23.27
N ALA A 249 57.70 32.45 23.07
CA ALA A 249 57.43 33.07 21.78
C ALA A 249 58.69 33.80 21.29
N SER A 250 59.31 33.26 20.25
CA SER A 250 60.30 33.98 19.43
C SER A 250 59.54 34.43 18.18
N GLY A 251 59.55 35.75 17.94
CA GLY A 251 58.68 36.40 16.97
C GLY A 251 58.96 36.04 15.51
N GLY A 252 58.01 36.41 14.65
CA GLY A 252 58.22 36.39 13.21
C GLY A 252 56.95 36.42 12.38
N VAL A 253 56.64 37.63 11.89
CA VAL A 253 56.05 37.92 10.58
C VAL A 253 54.54 37.66 10.38
N ALA A 254 53.84 38.75 10.09
CA ALA A 254 52.45 38.83 9.66
C ALA A 254 52.22 38.24 8.26
N PRO A 255 50.99 37.80 7.99
CA PRO A 255 50.39 38.12 6.71
C PRO A 255 49.04 38.83 6.90
N GLU A 256 48.90 39.89 6.12
CA GLU A 256 47.68 40.65 5.93
C GLU A 256 46.60 39.82 5.24
N GLY A 257 45.35 40.21 5.48
CA GLY A 257 44.25 39.96 4.55
C GLY A 257 43.28 38.87 4.98
N SER A 258 42.24 39.25 5.72
CA SER A 258 40.92 38.70 5.46
C SER A 258 39.83 39.65 5.93
N THR A 259 39.03 40.02 4.93
CA THR A 259 37.88 40.91 4.91
C THR A 259 36.79 40.51 5.89
N SER A 260 36.37 41.48 6.69
CA SER A 260 35.15 41.48 7.49
C SER A 260 33.94 41.68 6.58
N LEU A 261 32.95 40.79 6.65
CA LEU A 261 31.64 40.97 6.05
C LEU A 261 30.59 40.95 7.17
N VAL A 262 30.16 42.15 7.51
CA VAL A 262 29.06 42.47 8.42
C VAL A 262 27.76 42.38 7.62
N VAL A 263 26.85 41.49 7.99
CA VAL A 263 25.44 41.52 7.54
C VAL A 263 24.59 41.06 8.73
N ASN A 264 24.03 41.96 9.54
CA ASN A 264 22.81 42.77 9.36
C ASN A 264 21.69 42.21 10.25
N MET A 265 21.52 42.84 11.42
CA MET A 265 20.35 42.75 12.28
C MET A 265 19.36 43.84 11.88
N GLY A 266 18.07 43.53 11.78
CA GLY A 266 17.03 44.54 11.97
C GLY A 266 15.79 44.45 11.09
N GLY A 267 14.73 43.87 11.67
CA GLY A 267 13.43 44.54 11.82
C GLY A 267 12.48 44.60 10.61
N ARG A 268 11.24 44.13 10.83
CA ARG A 268 10.06 45.01 10.94
C ARG A 268 8.77 44.24 11.19
N SER A 269 8.10 44.65 12.26
CA SER A 269 6.67 44.49 12.51
C SER A 269 5.84 45.16 11.41
N GLY A 270 4.67 44.61 11.12
CA GLY A 270 3.69 45.21 10.22
C GLY A 270 2.33 44.55 10.36
N ALA A 271 1.60 44.93 11.41
CA ALA A 271 0.15 44.77 11.47
C ALA A 271 -0.50 45.62 10.37
N ARG A 272 -1.49 45.06 9.66
CA ARG A 272 -2.47 45.87 8.93
C ARG A 272 -3.78 45.13 8.76
N GLU A 273 -4.75 45.52 9.59
CA GLU A 273 -6.17 45.51 9.25
C GLU A 273 -6.41 46.29 7.95
N LYS A 274 -7.32 45.77 7.13
CA LYS A 274 -8.27 46.50 6.28
C LYS A 274 -9.25 45.46 5.73
N ASP A 275 -10.47 45.45 6.24
CA ASP A 275 -11.62 46.25 5.82
C ASP A 275 -12.29 45.74 4.53
N MET A 276 -13.53 45.32 4.77
CA MET A 276 -14.73 45.32 3.92
C MET A 276 -14.55 45.58 2.43
N GLY A 277 -14.95 44.58 1.63
CA GLY A 277 -15.25 44.71 0.22
C GLY A 277 -16.51 43.93 -0.13
N ASP A 278 -17.49 44.66 -0.64
CA ASP A 278 -18.85 44.31 -1.06
C ASP A 278 -19.10 42.89 -1.60
N LYS A 279 -20.15 42.26 -1.04
CA LYS A 279 -20.90 41.19 -1.71
C LYS A 279 -21.86 41.82 -2.71
N SER A 280 -21.46 41.92 -3.98
CA SER A 280 -22.40 42.15 -5.07
C SER A 280 -23.15 40.85 -5.36
N VAL A 281 -24.47 40.93 -5.22
CA VAL A 281 -25.43 39.90 -5.63
C VAL A 281 -25.54 39.97 -7.15
N LEU A 282 -24.97 38.99 -7.85
CA LEU A 282 -25.30 38.69 -9.23
C LEU A 282 -26.18 37.45 -9.23
N GLN A 283 -27.49 37.67 -9.40
CA GLN A 283 -28.43 36.66 -9.85
C GLN A 283 -27.92 36.10 -11.19
N THR A 284 -27.57 34.82 -11.19
CA THR A 284 -27.42 34.04 -12.41
C THR A 284 -28.57 33.04 -12.44
N ASP A 285 -29.43 33.22 -13.44
CA ASP A 285 -30.53 32.33 -13.73
C ASP A 285 -30.01 30.91 -13.99
N HIS A 286 -30.36 29.97 -13.10
CA HIS A 286 -30.24 28.55 -13.36
C HIS A 286 -31.32 28.14 -14.36
N SER A 287 -30.98 28.25 -15.65
CA SER A 287 -31.64 27.45 -16.69
C SER A 287 -30.94 26.11 -16.75
N ASP A 288 -31.66 25.05 -16.37
CA ASP A 288 -31.22 23.66 -16.47
C ASP A 288 -30.74 23.34 -17.90
N PRO A 289 -29.47 22.94 -18.11
CA PRO A 289 -29.08 22.38 -19.39
C PRO A 289 -29.63 20.96 -19.50
N GLN A 290 -30.56 20.76 -20.45
CA GLN A 290 -30.93 19.43 -20.89
C GLN A 290 -29.67 18.66 -21.31
N PRO A 291 -29.44 17.42 -20.80
CA PRO A 291 -28.36 16.60 -21.29
C PRO A 291 -28.75 16.09 -22.67
N SER A 292 -28.17 16.67 -23.71
CA SER A 292 -28.11 16.05 -25.03
C SER A 292 -27.16 14.86 -24.97
N ASP A 293 -27.72 13.72 -24.55
CA ASP A 293 -27.09 12.40 -24.60
C ASP A 293 -26.83 11.98 -26.05
N GLN A 294 -25.74 12.49 -26.62
CA GLN A 294 -25.07 11.94 -27.80
C GLN A 294 -23.57 11.87 -27.54
N ARG A 295 -23.18 11.23 -26.45
CA ARG A 295 -21.82 10.69 -26.34
C ARG A 295 -21.78 9.40 -27.14
N ALA A 296 -21.00 9.39 -28.21
CA ALA A 296 -20.76 8.22 -29.05
C ALA A 296 -20.39 7.03 -28.17
N ALA A 297 -21.29 6.05 -28.05
CA ALA A 297 -21.01 4.79 -27.41
C ALA A 297 -19.83 4.13 -28.14
N CYS A 298 -18.79 3.72 -27.40
CA CYS A 298 -17.73 2.88 -27.94
C CYS A 298 -18.38 1.66 -28.60
N GLY A 299 -18.28 1.53 -29.93
CA GLY A 299 -18.78 0.38 -30.68
C GLY A 299 -17.96 -0.91 -30.46
N CYS A 300 -17.14 -0.94 -29.41
CA CYS A 300 -16.35 -2.09 -29.03
C CYS A 300 -17.26 -3.23 -28.54
N ARG A 301 -16.87 -4.47 -28.82
CA ARG A 301 -17.63 -5.69 -28.51
C ARG A 301 -17.96 -5.82 -27.01
N CYS A 302 -17.07 -5.33 -26.13
CA CYS A 302 -17.31 -5.28 -24.69
C CYS A 302 -18.45 -4.32 -24.31
N CYS A 303 -18.53 -3.13 -24.91
CA CYS A 303 -19.61 -2.18 -24.63
C CYS A 303 -20.97 -2.65 -25.18
N VAL A 304 -20.99 -3.32 -26.33
CA VAL A 304 -22.22 -3.94 -26.86
C VAL A 304 -22.74 -5.02 -25.90
N GLN A 305 -21.84 -5.85 -25.36
CA GLN A 305 -22.21 -6.89 -24.41
C GLN A 305 -22.74 -6.30 -23.09
N VAL A 306 -22.03 -5.34 -22.50
CA VAL A 306 -22.48 -4.64 -21.28
C VAL A 306 -23.82 -3.95 -21.49
N LEU A 307 -24.04 -3.31 -22.65
CA LEU A 307 -25.32 -2.68 -22.96
C LEU A 307 -26.44 -3.72 -23.10
N SER A 308 -26.18 -4.89 -23.67
CA SER A 308 -27.16 -5.97 -23.78
C SER A 308 -27.54 -6.55 -22.41
N GLU A 309 -26.57 -6.70 -21.51
CA GLU A 309 -26.80 -7.18 -20.13
C GLU A 309 -27.61 -6.15 -19.33
N VAL A 310 -27.28 -4.87 -19.44
CA VAL A 310 -28.06 -3.78 -18.81
C VAL A 310 -29.50 -3.74 -19.35
N GLN A 311 -29.71 -3.97 -20.64
CA GLN A 311 -31.05 -4.05 -21.23
C GLN A 311 -31.84 -5.26 -20.72
N SER A 312 -31.20 -6.42 -20.59
CA SER A 312 -31.81 -7.63 -20.01
C SER A 312 -32.27 -7.37 -18.57
N LEU A 313 -31.39 -6.82 -17.73
CA LEU A 313 -31.71 -6.51 -16.32
C LEU A 313 -32.86 -5.49 -16.21
N ARG A 314 -32.89 -4.48 -17.09
CA ARG A 314 -34.02 -3.51 -17.12
C ARG A 314 -35.34 -4.18 -17.46
N SER A 315 -35.33 -5.19 -18.34
CA SER A 315 -36.53 -5.97 -18.67
C SER A 315 -37.02 -6.79 -17.48
N GLU A 316 -36.11 -7.49 -16.79
CA GLU A 316 -36.45 -8.28 -15.60
C GLU A 316 -37.02 -7.42 -14.46
N VAL A 317 -36.42 -6.25 -14.21
CA VAL A 317 -36.92 -5.30 -13.21
C VAL A 317 -38.32 -4.79 -13.57
N ALA A 318 -38.61 -4.56 -14.86
CA ALA A 318 -39.93 -4.15 -15.31
C ALA A 318 -40.99 -5.25 -15.12
N GLU A 319 -40.61 -6.51 -15.32
CA GLU A 319 -41.48 -7.66 -15.08
C GLU A 319 -41.80 -7.84 -13.59
N ILE A 320 -40.78 -7.76 -12.72
CA ILE A 320 -40.95 -7.82 -11.26
C ILE A 320 -41.87 -6.70 -10.77
N LYS A 321 -41.70 -5.48 -11.30
CA LYS A 321 -42.56 -4.34 -10.96
C LYS A 321 -44.02 -4.59 -11.33
N THR A 322 -44.25 -5.22 -12.49
CA THR A 322 -45.61 -5.59 -12.95
C THR A 322 -46.24 -6.64 -12.03
N LEU A 323 -45.48 -7.66 -11.63
CA LEU A 323 -45.93 -8.69 -10.69
C LEU A 323 -46.27 -8.10 -9.32
N LEU A 324 -45.42 -7.23 -8.76
CA LEU A 324 -45.69 -6.54 -7.49
C LEU A 324 -46.97 -5.71 -7.55
N GLN A 325 -47.19 -4.97 -8.64
CA GLN A 325 -48.44 -4.21 -8.82
C GLN A 325 -49.67 -5.11 -8.89
N HIS A 326 -49.54 -6.31 -9.47
CA HIS A 326 -50.62 -7.28 -9.51
C HIS A 326 -50.93 -7.83 -8.10
N VAL A 327 -49.89 -8.18 -7.33
CA VAL A 327 -50.04 -8.65 -5.93
C VAL A 327 -50.73 -7.59 -5.09
N ILE A 328 -50.27 -6.33 -5.14
CA ILE A 328 -50.87 -5.23 -4.37
C ILE A 328 -52.35 -5.02 -4.76
N LYS A 329 -52.70 -5.09 -6.04
CA LYS A 329 -54.10 -4.99 -6.49
C LYS A 329 -54.95 -6.19 -6.07
N SER A 330 -54.38 -7.39 -6.08
CA SER A 330 -55.08 -8.64 -5.72
C SER A 330 -55.37 -8.74 -4.21
N GLN A 331 -54.60 -8.05 -3.37
CA GLN A 331 -54.84 -8.04 -1.93
C GLN A 331 -56.06 -7.21 -1.52
N GLY A 332 -56.54 -6.31 -2.38
CA GLY A 332 -57.75 -5.53 -2.18
C GLY A 332 -57.78 -4.70 -0.88
N PRO A 333 -58.68 -3.71 -0.76
CA PRO A 333 -58.95 -3.09 0.52
C PRO A 333 -59.85 -4.05 1.31
N ASN A 334 -59.29 -5.11 1.89
CA ASN A 334 -60.02 -5.89 2.90
C ASN A 334 -60.03 -5.08 4.21
N ASN A 335 -60.93 -4.09 4.20
CA ASN A 335 -61.53 -3.49 5.37
C ASN A 335 -62.02 -4.61 6.29
N GLY A 336 -61.33 -4.81 7.40
CA GLY A 336 -61.68 -5.84 8.36
C GLY A 336 -60.84 -5.84 9.63
N ILE A 337 -60.32 -4.68 10.07
CA ILE A 337 -59.89 -4.53 11.47
C ILE A 337 -61.18 -4.40 12.29
N GLY A 338 -61.84 -5.54 12.46
CA GLY A 338 -62.87 -5.75 13.47
C GLY A 338 -62.19 -5.73 14.82
N ALA A 339 -62.59 -4.78 15.64
CA ALA A 339 -62.33 -4.78 17.05
C ALA A 339 -62.79 -6.10 17.70
N ASN A 340 -62.20 -6.36 18.88
CA ASN A 340 -62.84 -6.92 20.06
C ASN A 340 -62.56 -8.42 20.36
N GLN A 341 -61.90 -8.65 21.50
CA GLN A 341 -62.40 -9.37 22.70
C GLN A 341 -61.37 -10.31 23.35
N ASN A 342 -60.98 -9.92 24.57
CA ASN A 342 -60.88 -10.72 25.79
C ASN A 342 -60.58 -12.22 25.66
N LEU A 343 -59.41 -12.62 26.16
CA LEU A 343 -59.21 -13.92 26.80
C LEU A 343 -58.37 -13.74 28.06
N THR A 344 -59.09 -13.52 29.16
CA THR A 344 -58.66 -13.80 30.52
C THR A 344 -58.62 -15.31 30.67
N THR A 345 -57.47 -15.91 31.02
CA THR A 345 -57.45 -17.29 31.50
C THR A 345 -56.55 -17.39 32.71
N THR A 346 -57.22 -17.62 33.83
CA THR A 346 -56.77 -17.86 35.19
C THR A 346 -56.28 -19.30 35.34
N HIS A 347 -55.07 -19.54 35.86
CA HIS A 347 -54.66 -20.79 36.52
C HIS A 347 -53.46 -20.44 37.43
N HIS A 348 -53.61 -20.29 38.76
CA HIS A 348 -53.84 -21.28 39.83
C HIS A 348 -52.71 -22.32 40.03
N ARG A 349 -51.74 -21.93 40.88
CA ARG A 349 -51.23 -22.61 42.10
C ARG A 349 -51.02 -24.14 42.11
N GLN A 350 -49.78 -24.56 42.40
CA GLN A 350 -49.32 -25.67 43.28
C GLN A 350 -47.78 -25.59 43.29
N SER A 351 -46.98 -25.46 44.37
CA SER A 351 -46.94 -25.98 45.75
C SER A 351 -46.58 -27.46 45.90
N GLY A 352 -45.28 -27.72 46.10
CA GLY A 352 -44.68 -28.84 46.87
C GLY A 352 -44.50 -30.18 46.12
N PRO A 353 -43.54 -31.03 46.50
CA PRO A 353 -42.71 -31.06 47.73
C PRO A 353 -41.27 -30.54 47.58
#